data_AF-A0A941WHB6-F1
#
_entry.id   AF-A0A941WHB6-F1
#
_cell.length_a   1.000
_cell.length_b   1.000
_cell.length_c   1.000
_cell.angle_alpha   90.00
_cell.angle_beta   90.00
_cell.angle_gamma   90.00
#
_symmetry.space_group_name_H-M   'P 1'
#
loop_
_entity.id
_entity.type
_entity.pdbx_description
1 polymer ?
#
loop_
_entity_poly.entity_id
_entity_poly.type
_entity_poly.pdbx_seq_one_letter_code
_entity_poly.pdbx_strand_id
1 'polypeptide(L)'
;TLEKETRSCDGIEEYVKDLLEEIQANIYKKALDYRNNRITTVDSYDEFKEKIEEGGFILAHWDGTTETEEKIKEETKATIRCIPFESFVPGDKEPGKCMVTGKPSACRVIFARSY
;
A
#
# COMPACT_ATOMS: atom_id res chain seq x y z
N THR A 1 -5.47 13.46 17.57
CA THR A 1 -6.56 14.36 18.02
C THR A 1 -5.93 15.55 18.72
N LEU A 2 -6.65 16.66 18.95
CA LEU A 2 -6.15 17.82 19.69
C LEU A 2 -6.72 17.83 21.12
N GLU A 3 -6.75 16.64 21.73
CA GLU A 3 -7.35 16.43 23.04
C GLU A 3 -6.50 17.06 24.15
N LYS A 4 -7.21 17.58 25.15
CA LYS A 4 -6.62 18.16 26.36
C LYS A 4 -7.45 17.68 27.53
N GLU A 5 -6.79 17.36 28.63
CA GLU A 5 -7.43 16.93 29.86
C GLU A 5 -6.65 17.41 31.08
N THR A 6 -7.31 17.46 32.24
CA THR A 6 -6.71 17.82 33.53
C THR A 6 -6.74 16.59 34.43
N ARG A 7 -5.60 16.25 35.03
CA ARG A 7 -5.41 15.06 35.87
C ARG A 7 -4.73 15.41 37.19
N SER A 8 -4.87 14.53 38.19
CA SER A 8 -4.11 14.59 39.44
C SER A 8 -2.62 14.31 39.18
N CYS A 9 -1.75 14.78 40.07
CA CYS A 9 -0.34 14.38 40.09
C CYS A 9 -0.17 12.92 40.56
N ASP A 10 -1.12 12.41 41.35
CA ASP A 10 -1.09 11.02 41.79
C ASP A 10 -1.27 10.08 40.60
N GLY A 11 -0.32 9.16 40.39
CA GLY A 11 -0.34 8.22 39.26
C GLY A 11 0.04 8.82 37.90
N ILE A 12 0.55 10.05 37.86
CA ILE A 12 0.84 10.75 36.59
C ILE A 12 1.93 10.07 35.76
N GLU A 13 2.91 9.43 36.39
CA GLU A 13 4.02 8.77 35.67
C GLU A 13 3.54 7.57 34.85
N GLU A 14 2.71 6.71 35.44
CA GLU A 14 2.09 5.55 34.76
C GLU A 14 1.16 6.03 33.64
N TYR A 15 0.33 7.03 33.94
CA TYR A 15 -0.56 7.62 32.94
C TYR A 15 0.19 8.17 31.72
N VAL A 16 1.26 8.96 31.93
CA VAL A 16 2.04 9.55 30.83
C VAL A 16 2.72 8.47 30.01
N LYS A 17 3.26 7.42 30.65
CA LYS A 17 3.87 6.30 29.95
C LYS A 17 2.86 5.59 29.05
N ASP A 18 1.71 5.22 29.58
CA ASP A 18 0.65 4.52 28.84
C ASP A 18 0.10 5.40 27.71
N LEU A 19 -0.07 6.71 27.96
CA LEU A 19 -0.50 7.66 26.94
C LEU A 19 0.49 7.75 25.78
N LEU A 20 1.80 7.74 26.05
CA LEU A 20 2.81 7.76 24.98
C LEU A 20 2.77 6.47 24.14
N GLU A 21 2.57 5.32 24.78
CA GLU A 21 2.37 4.04 24.06
C GLU A 21 1.11 4.09 23.20
N GLU A 22 0.01 4.65 23.72
CA GLU A 22 -1.24 4.81 22.99
C GLU A 22 -1.10 5.76 21.80
N ILE A 23 -0.44 6.91 21.98
CA ILE A 23 -0.17 7.88 20.91
C ILE A 23 0.63 7.20 19.78
N GLN A 24 1.66 6.44 20.13
CA GLN A 24 2.48 5.72 19.15
C GLN A 24 1.65 4.69 18.37
N ALA A 25 0.86 3.88 19.08
CA ALA A 25 -0.02 2.88 18.47
C ALA A 25 -1.05 3.55 17.54
N ASN A 26 -1.64 4.66 17.97
CA ASN A 26 -2.64 5.41 17.22
C ASN A 26 -2.07 6.06 15.95
N ILE A 27 -0.85 6.65 16.02
CA ILE A 27 -0.18 7.22 14.85
C ILE A 27 0.15 6.12 13.84
N TYR A 28 0.70 5.00 14.30
CA TYR A 28 1.01 3.85 13.45
C TYR A 28 -0.26 3.32 12.77
N LYS A 29 -1.31 3.04 13.54
CA LYS A 29 -2.59 2.52 13.03
C LYS A 29 -3.18 3.47 11.98
N LYS A 30 -3.21 4.77 12.27
CA LYS A 30 -3.70 5.78 11.32
C LYS A 30 -2.92 5.77 10.01
N ALA A 31 -1.59 5.67 10.08
CA ALA A 31 -0.74 5.62 8.89
C ALA A 31 -0.93 4.31 8.10
N LEU A 32 -1.06 3.19 8.82
CA LEU A 32 -1.32 1.87 8.24
C LEU A 32 -2.67 1.85 7.51
N ASP A 33 -3.73 2.32 8.16
CA ASP A 33 -5.07 2.41 7.59
C ASP A 33 -5.08 3.33 6.37
N TYR A 34 -4.43 4.50 6.45
CA TYR A 34 -4.32 5.41 5.31
C TYR A 34 -3.61 4.77 4.11
N ARG A 35 -2.49 4.06 4.35
CA ARG A 35 -1.75 3.34 3.32
C ARG A 35 -2.62 2.26 2.68
N ASN A 36 -3.27 1.41 3.50
CA ASN A 36 -4.09 0.30 3.04
C ASN A 36 -5.31 0.79 2.24
N ASN A 37 -5.95 1.87 2.68
CA ASN A 37 -7.07 2.50 1.97
C ASN A 37 -6.64 3.22 0.67
N ARG A 38 -5.35 3.42 0.46
CA ARG A 38 -4.78 4.00 -0.78
C ARG A 38 -4.10 2.94 -1.66
N ILE A 39 -4.36 1.66 -1.40
CA ILE A 39 -4.01 0.55 -2.29
C ILE A 39 -5.26 0.16 -3.08
N THR A 40 -5.19 0.33 -4.39
CA THR A 40 -6.27 -0.06 -5.32
C THR A 40 -5.86 -1.32 -6.05
N THR A 41 -6.70 -2.34 -6.00
CA THR A 41 -6.55 -3.54 -6.83
C THR A 41 -7.08 -3.26 -8.23
N VAL A 42 -6.35 -3.68 -9.26
CA VAL A 42 -6.81 -3.63 -10.65
C VAL A 42 -6.47 -4.93 -11.37
N ASP A 43 -7.30 -5.32 -12.33
CA ASP A 43 -7.14 -6.56 -13.10
C ASP A 43 -6.91 -6.33 -14.60
N SER A 44 -7.11 -5.11 -15.08
CA SER A 44 -6.89 -4.73 -16.48
C SER A 44 -5.90 -3.58 -16.62
N TYR A 45 -5.20 -3.55 -17.74
CA TYR A 45 -4.24 -2.47 -18.00
C TYR A 45 -4.90 -1.12 -18.27
N ASP A 46 -6.15 -1.11 -18.75
CA ASP A 46 -6.90 0.13 -18.93
C ASP A 46 -7.29 0.74 -17.58
N GLU A 47 -7.81 -0.07 -16.65
CA GLU A 47 -8.07 0.36 -15.28
C GLU A 47 -6.79 0.80 -14.57
N PHE A 48 -5.67 0.10 -14.79
CA PHE A 48 -4.36 0.50 -14.28
C PHE A 48 -3.99 1.92 -14.72
N LYS A 49 -4.11 2.22 -16.02
CA LYS A 49 -3.78 3.55 -16.58
C LYS A 49 -4.68 4.66 -16.04
N GLU A 50 -5.94 4.36 -15.74
CA GLU A 50 -6.84 5.33 -15.11
C GLU A 50 -6.48 5.55 -13.64
N LYS A 51 -6.36 4.47 -12.86
CA LYS A 51 -6.17 4.53 -11.41
C LYS A 51 -4.81 5.05 -10.99
N ILE A 52 -3.78 4.86 -11.81
CA ILE A 52 -2.44 5.37 -11.49
C ILE A 52 -2.37 6.91 -11.54
N GLU A 53 -3.28 7.58 -12.24
CA GLU A 53 -3.39 9.05 -12.27
C GLU A 53 -3.97 9.61 -10.96
N GLU A 54 -4.84 8.86 -10.27
CA GLU A 54 -5.41 9.23 -8.96
C GLU A 54 -4.36 9.19 -7.82
N GLY A 55 -3.17 8.64 -8.13
CA GLY A 55 -2.07 8.42 -7.19
C GLY A 55 -2.35 7.33 -6.15
N GLY A 56 -1.39 7.12 -5.26
CA GLY A 56 -1.41 5.99 -4.32
C GLY A 56 -0.73 4.75 -4.89
N PHE A 57 -1.11 3.59 -4.39
CA PHE A 57 -0.53 2.30 -4.76
C PHE A 57 -1.52 1.49 -5.59
N ILE A 58 -1.03 0.86 -6.65
CA ILE A 58 -1.82 -0.07 -7.45
C ILE A 58 -1.30 -1.49 -7.22
N LEU A 59 -2.19 -2.40 -6.86
CA LEU A 59 -1.91 -3.82 -6.73
C LEU A 59 -2.39 -4.52 -8.00
N ALA A 60 -1.46 -5.08 -8.78
CA ALA A 60 -1.79 -5.70 -10.06
C ALA A 60 -0.91 -6.91 -10.38
N HIS A 61 -1.42 -7.81 -11.22
CA HIS A 61 -0.66 -8.95 -11.69
C HIS A 61 0.40 -8.56 -12.72
N TRP A 62 1.60 -9.11 -12.52
CA TRP A 62 2.76 -8.95 -13.39
C TRP A 62 3.37 -10.32 -13.72
N ASP A 63 3.86 -10.49 -14.95
CA ASP A 63 4.37 -11.77 -15.47
C ASP A 63 5.85 -12.05 -15.14
N GLY A 64 6.52 -11.16 -14.40
CA GLY A 64 7.92 -11.34 -14.02
C GLY A 64 8.92 -10.83 -15.06
N THR A 65 8.47 -10.25 -16.17
CA THR A 65 9.34 -9.84 -17.28
C THR A 65 9.72 -8.37 -17.21
N THR A 66 10.99 -8.07 -17.49
CA THR A 66 11.50 -6.70 -17.60
C THR A 66 10.85 -5.94 -18.75
N GLU A 67 10.57 -6.60 -19.87
CA GLU A 67 9.90 -6.01 -21.04
C GLU A 67 8.53 -5.40 -20.66
N THR A 68 7.76 -6.11 -19.85
CA THR A 68 6.46 -5.62 -19.37
C THR A 68 6.63 -4.46 -18.40
N GLU A 69 7.63 -4.51 -17.52
CA GLU A 69 7.92 -3.42 -16.59
C GLU A 69 8.33 -2.13 -17.32
N GLU A 70 9.22 -2.25 -18.32
CA GLU A 70 9.67 -1.14 -19.16
C GLU A 70 8.50 -0.50 -19.90
N LYS A 71 7.63 -1.31 -20.51
CA LYS A 71 6.42 -0.82 -21.18
C LYS A 71 5.50 -0.03 -20.23
N ILE A 72 5.23 -0.57 -19.04
CA ILE A 72 4.41 0.12 -18.02
C ILE A 72 5.06 1.46 -17.65
N LYS A 73 6.38 1.47 -17.44
CA LYS A 73 7.13 2.69 -17.10
C LYS A 73 7.08 3.74 -18.20
N GLU A 74 7.26 3.34 -19.46
CA GLU A 74 7.22 4.27 -20.59
C GLU A 74 5.82 4.89 -20.76
N GLU A 75 4.77 4.08 -20.68
CA GLU A 75 3.41 4.54 -20.94
C GLU A 75 2.78 5.28 -19.74
N THR A 76 3.13 4.91 -18.51
CA THR A 76 2.44 5.40 -17.30
C THR A 76 3.35 6.10 -16.29
N LYS A 77 4.68 6.03 -16.47
CA LYS A 77 5.71 6.48 -15.50
C LYS A 77 5.66 5.75 -14.16
N ALA A 78 4.85 4.71 -14.02
CA ALA A 78 4.83 3.87 -12.82
C ALA A 78 5.93 2.81 -12.88
N THR A 79 6.46 2.46 -11.71
CA THR A 79 7.38 1.34 -11.55
C THR A 79 6.92 0.44 -10.41
N ILE A 80 7.41 -0.79 -10.38
CA ILE A 80 7.22 -1.68 -9.24
C ILE A 80 7.95 -1.06 -8.04
N ARG A 81 7.25 -0.99 -6.90
CA ARG A 81 7.78 -0.47 -5.62
C ARG A 81 8.22 -1.58 -4.70
N CYS A 82 7.47 -2.67 -4.70
CA CYS A 82 7.72 -3.82 -3.85
C CYS A 82 7.02 -5.05 -4.42
N ILE A 83 7.69 -6.19 -4.28
CA ILE A 83 7.08 -7.51 -4.37
C ILE A 83 7.04 -8.03 -2.93
N PRO A 84 5.89 -7.99 -2.26
CA PRO A 84 5.77 -8.37 -0.85
C PRO A 84 6.26 -9.82 -0.66
N PHE A 85 6.94 -10.11 0.45
CA PHE A 85 7.33 -11.48 0.80
C PHE A 85 6.14 -12.26 1.36
N GLU A 86 5.42 -11.67 2.31
CA GLU A 86 4.22 -12.22 2.93
C GLU A 86 2.95 -11.54 2.40
N SER A 87 1.80 -12.17 2.61
CA SER A 87 0.51 -11.56 2.30
C SER A 87 0.25 -10.41 3.25
N PHE A 88 -0.09 -9.23 2.71
CA PHE A 88 -0.39 -8.03 3.51
C PHE A 88 -1.78 -7.46 3.21
N VAL A 89 -2.40 -7.89 2.10
CA VAL A 89 -3.80 -7.64 1.76
C VAL A 89 -4.40 -8.91 1.15
N PRO A 90 -5.71 -9.18 1.33
CA PRO A 90 -6.32 -10.39 0.78
C PRO A 90 -6.12 -10.53 -0.74
N GLY A 91 -5.73 -11.72 -1.18
CA GLY A 91 -5.59 -12.07 -2.60
C GLY A 91 -4.29 -11.59 -3.28
N ASP A 92 -3.39 -10.90 -2.58
CA ASP A 92 -2.11 -10.44 -3.16
C ASP A 92 -1.18 -11.58 -3.60
N LYS A 93 -1.24 -12.73 -2.92
CA LYS A 93 -0.44 -13.93 -3.22
C LYS A 93 -1.11 -14.93 -4.14
N GLU A 94 -2.34 -14.67 -4.58
CA GLU A 94 -3.02 -15.57 -5.50
C GLU A 94 -2.39 -15.49 -6.89
N PRO A 95 -2.26 -16.63 -7.61
CA PRO A 95 -1.83 -16.60 -9.00
C PRO A 95 -2.93 -16.03 -9.89
N GLY A 96 -2.53 -15.37 -10.98
CA GLY A 96 -3.46 -14.76 -11.92
C GLY A 96 -2.84 -14.57 -13.30
N LYS A 97 -3.27 -13.53 -13.99
CA LYS A 97 -2.79 -13.19 -15.33
C LYS A 97 -2.27 -11.76 -15.34
N CYS A 98 -1.11 -11.56 -15.95
CA CYS A 98 -0.55 -10.23 -16.10
C CYS A 98 -1.53 -9.30 -16.84
N MET A 99 -1.75 -8.11 -16.28
CA MET A 99 -2.68 -7.13 -16.83
C MET A 99 -2.31 -6.66 -18.25
N VAL A 100 -1.02 -6.72 -18.60
CA VAL A 100 -0.49 -6.23 -19.89
C VAL A 100 -0.45 -7.34 -20.94
N THR A 101 0.09 -8.51 -20.58
CA THR A 101 0.41 -9.58 -21.54
C THR A 101 -0.57 -10.74 -21.50
N GLY A 102 -1.39 -10.85 -20.45
CA GLY A 102 -2.26 -12.01 -20.19
C GLY A 102 -1.53 -13.30 -19.80
N LYS A 103 -0.18 -13.27 -19.74
CA LYS A 103 0.65 -14.41 -19.31
C LYS A 103 0.42 -14.73 -17.83
N PRO A 104 0.72 -15.96 -17.38
CA PRO A 104 0.62 -16.32 -15.97
C PRO A 104 1.42 -15.37 -15.06
N SER A 105 0.83 -15.02 -13.93
CA SER A 105 1.42 -14.19 -12.88
C SER A 105 1.38 -14.96 -11.57
N ALA A 106 2.50 -15.03 -10.85
CA ALA A 106 2.58 -15.78 -9.60
C ALA A 106 1.85 -15.10 -8.44
N CYS A 107 1.83 -13.77 -8.43
CA CYS A 107 1.22 -12.94 -7.40
C CYS A 107 1.06 -11.50 -7.92
N ARG A 108 0.34 -10.67 -7.17
CA ARG A 108 0.23 -9.24 -7.45
C ARG A 108 1.39 -8.47 -6.85
N VAL A 109 1.83 -7.44 -7.56
CA VAL A 109 2.93 -6.56 -7.15
C VAL A 109 2.43 -5.14 -6.97
N ILE A 110 3.16 -4.33 -6.21
CA ILE A 110 2.79 -2.95 -5.92
C ILE A 110 3.44 -2.03 -6.94
N PHE A 111 2.62 -1.29 -7.68
CA PHE A 111 3.04 -0.20 -8.57
C PHE A 111 2.73 1.16 -7.96
N ALA A 112 3.56 2.16 -8.26
CA ALA A 112 3.25 3.57 -8.03
C ALA A 112 4.10 4.47 -8.93
N ARG A 113 3.68 5.72 -9.12
CA ARG A 113 4.54 6.79 -9.63
C ARG A 113 5.53 7.24 -8.57
N SER A 114 6.77 7.54 -8.97
CA SER A 114 7.78 8.05 -8.05
C SER A 114 7.53 9.53 -7.78
N TYR A 115 7.98 9.98 -6.60
CA TYR A 115 8.05 11.39 -6.24
C TYR A 115 8.77 12.23 -7.30
#